data_AF-A0A8T6LT84-F1
#
_entry.id   AF-A0A8T6LT84-F1
#
_cell.length_a   1.000
_cell.length_b   1.000
_cell.length_c   1.000
_cell.angle_alpha   90.00
_cell.angle_beta   90.00
_cell.angle_gamma   90.00
#
_symmetry.space_group_name_H-M   'P 1'
#
loop_
_entity.id
_entity.type
_entity.pdbx_description
1 polymer ?
#
loop_
_entity_poly.entity_id
_entity_poly.type
_entity_poly.pdbx_seq_one_letter_code
_entity_poly.pdbx_strand_id
1 'polypeptide(L)' 'MTDSNAAAAAERARAGADEFTEVFNRVKAQVSRLIVGQEEVIDGVLTALMCGGHVLLEG' A
#
# COMPACT_ATOMS: atom_id res chain seq x y z
N MET A 1 20.19 -28.06 2.76
CA MET A 1 20.59 -27.07 1.73
C MET A 1 19.39 -26.26 1.21
N THR A 2 18.15 -26.76 1.34
CA THR A 2 16.91 -26.09 0.91
C THR A 2 16.39 -25.00 1.86
N ASP A 3 16.62 -25.11 3.17
CA ASP A 3 16.04 -24.19 4.17
C ASP A 3 16.67 -22.78 4.17
N SER A 4 17.95 -22.68 3.81
CA SER A 4 18.68 -21.40 3.78
C SER A 4 18.17 -20.44 2.70
N ASN A 5 17.60 -20.95 1.61
CA ASN A 5 17.04 -20.11 0.55
C ASN A 5 15.65 -19.59 0.91
N ALA A 6 14.84 -20.40 1.59
CA ALA A 6 13.51 -20.01 2.04
C ALA A 6 13.56 -18.87 3.06
N ALA A 7 14.46 -18.94 4.04
CA ALA A 7 14.67 -17.87 5.02
C ALA A 7 15.11 -16.55 4.36
N ALA A 8 16.05 -16.62 3.40
CA ALA A 8 16.50 -15.45 2.67
C ALA A 8 15.41 -14.84 1.77
N ALA A 9 14.53 -15.67 1.20
CA ALA A 9 13.38 -15.20 0.43
C ALA A 9 12.33 -14.50 1.31
N ALA A 10 12.04 -15.05 2.49
CA ALA A 10 11.13 -14.43 3.45
C ALA A 10 11.64 -13.07 3.93
N GLU A 11 12.94 -12.94 4.17
CA GLU A 11 13.56 -11.68 4.57
C GLU A 11 13.46 -10.61 3.47
N ARG A 12 13.74 -10.98 2.21
CA ARG A 12 13.54 -10.08 1.06
C ARG A 12 12.09 -9.67 0.89
N ALA A 13 11.15 -10.60 1.06
CA ALA A 13 9.73 -10.29 0.97
C ALA A 13 9.28 -9.32 2.09
N ARG A 14 9.81 -9.48 3.30
CA ARG A 14 9.55 -8.57 4.42
C ARG A 14 10.10 -7.17 4.14
N ALA A 15 11.37 -7.07 3.73
CA ALA A 15 11.98 -5.79 3.35
C ALA A 15 11.20 -5.07 2.24
N GLY A 16 10.73 -5.81 1.22
CA GLY A 16 9.89 -5.24 0.17
C GLY A 16 8.51 -4.78 0.66
N ALA A 17 7.90 -5.50 1.61
CA ALA A 17 6.64 -5.11 2.22
C ALA A 17 6.78 -3.85 3.10
N ASP A 18 7.90 -3.72 3.83
CA ASP A 18 8.22 -2.54 4.63
C ASP A 18 8.41 -1.32 3.73
N GLU A 19 9.20 -1.44 2.66
CA GLU A 19 9.39 -0.38 1.66
C GLU A 19 8.05 0.05 1.03
N PHE A 20 7.22 -0.92 0.62
CA PHE A 20 5.89 -0.63 0.09
C PHE A 20 5.04 0.16 1.09
N THR A 21 5.01 -0.27 2.35
CA THR A 21 4.22 0.37 3.41
C THR A 21 4.66 1.82 3.63
N GLU A 22 5.97 2.08 3.65
CA GLU A 22 6.52 3.43 3.77
C GLU A 22 6.12 4.33 2.58
N VAL A 23 6.25 3.82 1.36
CA VAL A 23 5.88 4.56 0.15
C VAL A 23 4.38 4.83 0.11
N PHE A 24 3.56 3.82 0.41
CA PHE A 24 2.11 3.92 0.46
C PHE A 24 1.66 5.00 1.45
N ASN A 25 2.18 4.95 2.68
CA ASN A 25 1.87 5.92 3.72
C ASN A 25 2.28 7.34 3.33
N ARG A 26 3.43 7.49 2.66
CA ARG A 26 3.88 8.79 2.15
C ARG A 26 2.92 9.35 1.10
N VAL A 27 2.44 8.52 0.17
CA VAL A 27 1.46 8.92 -0.84
C VAL A 27 0.12 9.29 -0.17
N LYS A 28 -0.41 8.42 0.70
CA LYS A 28 -1.65 8.69 1.46
C LYS A 28 -1.55 10.02 2.22
N ALA A 29 -0.43 10.28 2.88
CA ALA A 29 -0.20 11.52 3.61
C ALA A 29 -0.17 12.76 2.72
N GLN A 30 0.32 12.67 1.47
CA GLN A 30 0.25 13.80 0.53
C GLN A 30 -1.18 14.06 0.08
N VAL A 31 -1.94 13.02 -0.24
CA VAL A 31 -3.34 13.14 -0.69
C VAL A 31 -4.23 13.72 0.43
N SER A 32 -4.04 13.25 1.66
CA SER A 32 -4.82 13.67 2.83
C SER A 32 -4.61 15.14 3.23
N ARG A 33 -3.60 15.83 2.68
CA ARG A 33 -3.41 17.28 2.89
C ARG A 33 -4.43 18.13 2.12
N LEU A 34 -4.97 17.60 1.02
CA LEU A 34 -5.90 18.31 0.14
C LEU A 34 -7.35 17.87 0.35
N ILE A 35 -7.58 16.66 0.85
CA ILE A 35 -8.90 16.06 1.04
C ILE A 35 -9.18 15.94 2.54
N VAL A 36 -10.26 16.57 3.02
CA VAL A 36 -10.62 16.63 4.45
C VAL A 36 -11.84 15.75 4.74
N GLY A 37 -11.77 14.93 5.80
CA GLY A 37 -12.91 14.14 6.30
C GLY A 37 -13.34 12.99 5.39
N GLN A 38 -12.42 12.49 4.55
CA GLN A 38 -12.66 11.42 3.58
C GLN A 38 -11.58 10.34 3.67
N GLU A 39 -11.10 10.03 4.88
CA GLU A 39 -10.03 9.06 5.10
C GLU A 39 -10.37 7.68 4.53
N GLU A 40 -11.61 7.21 4.71
CA GLU A 40 -12.07 5.92 4.20
C GLU A 40 -12.11 5.87 2.66
N VAL A 41 -12.50 6.98 2.01
CA VAL A 41 -12.52 7.06 0.54
C VAL A 41 -11.09 7.05 -0.01
N ILE A 42 -10.18 7.78 0.62
CA ILE A 42 -8.75 7.78 0.25
C ILE A 42 -8.20 6.36 0.36
N ASP A 43 -8.50 5.65 1.44
CA ASP A 43 -8.06 4.27 1.65
C ASP A 43 -8.63 3.31 0.60
N GLY A 44 -9.92 3.41 0.31
CA GLY A 44 -10.57 2.59 -0.71
C GLY A 44 -9.99 2.80 -2.11
N VAL A 45 -9.78 4.06 -2.50
CA VAL A 45 -9.20 4.43 -3.81
C VAL A 45 -7.78 3.92 -3.94
N LEU A 46 -6.93 4.17 -2.93
CA LEU A 46 -5.53 3.72 -2.96
C LEU A 46 -5.43 2.20 -2.95
N THR A 47 -6.30 1.52 -2.19
CA THR A 47 -6.38 0.04 -2.20
C THR A 47 -6.77 -0.47 -3.58
N ALA A 48 -7.83 0.07 -4.19
CA ALA A 48 -8.26 -0.32 -5.52
C ALA A 48 -7.13 -0.12 -6.56
N LEU A 49 -6.43 1.01 -6.51
CA LEU A 49 -5.32 1.31 -7.40
C LEU A 49 -4.18 0.28 -7.30
N MET A 50 -3.78 -0.07 -6.06
CA MET A 50 -2.68 -1.02 -5.84
C MET A 50 -3.06 -2.46 -6.19
N CYS A 51 -4.33 -2.82 -6.02
CA CYS A 51 -4.85 -4.15 -6.37
C CYS A 51 -5.24 -4.28 -7.85
N GLY A 52 -5.12 -3.22 -8.67
CA GLY A 52 -5.59 -3.21 -10.05
C GLY A 52 -7.12 -3.30 -10.18
N GLY A 53 -7.83 -2.91 -9.12
CA GLY A 53 -9.28 -2.80 -9.11
C GLY A 53 -9.78 -1.50 -9.70
N HIS A 54 -11.11 -1.36 -9.75
CA HIS A 54 -11.80 -0.17 -10.18
C HIS A 54 -12.65 0.38 -9.05
N VAL A 55 -12.75 1.71 -8.97
CA VAL A 55 -13.61 2.41 -8.01
C VAL A 55 -14.44 3.43 -8.77
N LEU A 56 -15.69 3.59 -8.37
CA LEU A 56 -16.56 4.68 -8.80
C LEU A 56 -16.71 5.64 -7.62
N LEU A 57 -16.43 6.92 -7.85
CA LEU A 57 -16.66 7.97 -6.87
C LEU A 57 -17.99 8.64 -7.20
N GLU A 58 -18.91 8.58 -6.25
CA GLU A 58 -20.18 9.31 -6.27
C GLU A 58 -20.16 10.32 -5.14
N GLY A 59 -20.62 11.54 -5.42
CA GLY A 59 -20.68 12.66 -4.50
C GLY A 59 -21.86 13.55 -4.82
#